data_AF-I0AJA5-F1
#
_entry.id   AF-I0AJA5-F1
#
_cell.length_a   1.000
_cell.length_b   1.000
_cell.length_c   1.000
_cell.angle_alpha   90.00
_cell.angle_beta   90.00
_cell.angle_gamma   90.00
#
_symmetry.space_group_name_H-M   'P 1'
#
loop_
_entity.id
_entity.type
_entity.pdbx_description
1 polymer ?
#
loop_
_entity_poly.entity_id
_entity_poly.type
_entity_poly.pdbx_seq_one_letter_code
_entity_poly.pdbx_strand_id
1 'polypeptide(L)'
;MDIVTIQNSINKIIQRFCQEPFCYFYEEDIRVDLGSELVHNFKTVEFIHKNIKINTSPIKFEYPSSFASKQRHDIVLLKANASKNIYNLDISIAIELKLGSLSYDRCAKFKEDVLKLIGGYSNKEFTGIAIYFYQDNIDAKLFQEWFNETIENFDIINSNQIIIEQSKVNTFIITPEYILKAKNYRVRIKI
;
A
#
# COMPACT_ATOMS: atom_id res chain seq x y z
N MET A 1 14.23 7.74 -6.21
CA MET A 1 13.05 6.88 -6.01
C MET A 1 11.82 7.72 -6.32
N ASP A 2 11.01 7.33 -7.30
CA ASP A 2 9.95 8.22 -7.78
C ASP A 2 8.65 8.06 -6.98
N ILE A 3 8.71 8.49 -5.72
CA ILE A 3 7.55 8.53 -4.82
C ILE A 3 6.43 9.42 -5.38
N VAL A 4 6.79 10.43 -6.19
CA VAL A 4 5.86 11.36 -6.80
C VAL A 4 5.00 10.64 -7.81
N THR A 5 5.61 9.79 -8.66
CA THR A 5 4.85 8.94 -9.60
C THR A 5 3.91 7.98 -8.86
N ILE A 6 4.36 7.32 -7.79
CA ILE A 6 3.50 6.43 -6.96
C ILE A 6 2.33 7.21 -6.36
N GLN A 7 2.61 8.37 -5.76
CA GLN A 7 1.60 9.24 -5.16
C GLN A 7 0.58 9.71 -6.21
N ASN A 8 1.04 10.12 -7.39
CA ASN A 8 0.15 10.57 -8.46
C ASN A 8 -0.75 9.43 -8.95
N SER A 9 -0.21 8.22 -9.14
CA SER A 9 -1.02 7.05 -9.50
C SER A 9 -2.07 6.73 -8.44
N ILE A 10 -1.69 6.70 -7.16
CA ILE A 10 -2.64 6.46 -6.06
C ILE A 10 -3.71 7.55 -5.99
N ASN A 11 -3.33 8.83 -6.12
CA ASN A 11 -4.27 9.95 -6.09
C ASN A 11 -5.31 9.87 -7.23
N LYS A 12 -4.93 9.38 -8.43
CA LYS A 12 -5.90 9.11 -9.49
C LYS A 12 -6.91 8.03 -9.10
N ILE A 13 -6.44 6.94 -8.47
CA ILE A 13 -7.34 5.87 -7.98
C ILE A 13 -8.31 6.43 -6.94
N ILE A 14 -7.80 7.18 -5.96
CA ILE A 14 -8.60 7.82 -4.91
C ILE A 14 -9.66 8.73 -5.52
N GLN A 15 -9.29 9.57 -6.49
CA GLN A 15 -10.25 10.46 -7.15
C GLN A 15 -11.39 9.70 -7.83
N ARG A 16 -11.08 8.62 -8.55
CA ARG A 16 -12.11 7.77 -9.16
C ARG A 16 -12.98 7.08 -8.11
N PHE A 17 -12.36 6.51 -7.08
CA PHE A 17 -13.07 5.86 -5.99
C PHE A 17 -14.04 6.82 -5.28
N CYS A 18 -13.60 8.03 -4.92
CA CYS A 18 -14.47 8.99 -4.23
C CYS A 18 -15.64 9.46 -5.10
N GLN A 19 -15.51 9.42 -6.43
CA GLN A 19 -16.60 9.78 -7.36
C GLN A 19 -17.59 8.62 -7.53
N GLU A 20 -17.10 7.39 -7.63
CA GLU A 20 -17.91 6.20 -7.85
C GLU A 20 -17.36 5.02 -7.05
N PRO A 21 -17.66 4.90 -5.74
CA PRO A 21 -17.04 3.88 -4.85
C PRO A 21 -17.34 2.44 -5.25
N PHE A 22 -18.46 2.24 -5.96
CA PHE A 22 -18.92 0.95 -6.45
C PHE A 22 -18.39 0.60 -7.85
N CYS A 23 -17.52 1.42 -8.45
CA CYS A 23 -16.82 1.04 -9.69
C CYS A 23 -15.83 -0.11 -9.47
N TYR A 24 -15.45 -0.38 -8.21
CA TYR A 24 -14.68 -1.55 -7.80
C TYR A 24 -15.58 -2.49 -6.98
N PHE A 25 -15.66 -3.76 -7.37
CA PHE A 25 -16.41 -4.77 -6.61
C PHE A 25 -15.48 -5.57 -5.68
N TYR A 26 -14.20 -5.67 -6.07
CA TYR A 26 -13.20 -6.44 -5.36
C TYR A 26 -11.90 -5.65 -5.17
N GLU A 27 -11.11 -6.05 -4.18
CA GLU A 27 -9.77 -5.50 -3.92
C GLU A 27 -8.86 -5.68 -5.14
N GLU A 28 -9.04 -6.79 -5.85
CA GLU A 28 -8.33 -7.13 -7.08
C GLU A 28 -8.58 -6.11 -8.20
N ASP A 29 -9.78 -5.52 -8.30
CA ASP A 29 -10.08 -4.51 -9.31
C ASP A 29 -9.23 -3.26 -9.10
N ILE A 30 -9.12 -2.81 -7.84
CA ILE A 30 -8.28 -1.67 -7.43
C ILE A 30 -6.81 -1.99 -7.70
N ARG A 31 -6.38 -3.20 -7.37
CA ARG A 31 -4.98 -3.63 -7.55
C ARG A 31 -4.58 -3.68 -9.02
N VAL A 32 -5.45 -4.19 -9.90
CA VAL A 32 -5.21 -4.22 -11.34
C VAL A 32 -5.15 -2.80 -11.91
N ASP A 33 -6.06 -1.93 -11.49
CA ASP A 33 -6.13 -0.55 -11.98
C ASP A 33 -4.90 0.28 -11.54
N LEU A 34 -4.59 0.28 -10.24
CA LEU A 34 -3.36 0.90 -9.71
C LEU A 34 -2.12 0.28 -10.35
N GLY A 35 -2.11 -1.05 -10.47
CA GLY A 35 -1.04 -1.81 -11.07
C GLY A 35 -0.73 -1.40 -12.50
N SER A 36 -1.77 -1.27 -13.32
CA SER A 36 -1.67 -0.82 -14.70
C SER A 36 -1.09 0.59 -14.77
N GLU A 37 -1.62 1.54 -13.99
CA GLU A 37 -1.08 2.91 -13.92
C GLU A 37 0.40 2.91 -13.56
N LEU A 38 0.82 2.13 -12.56
CA LEU A 38 2.21 2.06 -12.15
C LEU A 38 3.10 1.43 -13.21
N VAL A 39 2.69 0.33 -13.83
CA VAL A 39 3.49 -0.33 -14.88
C VAL A 39 3.71 0.61 -16.07
N HIS A 40 2.72 1.41 -16.46
CA HIS A 40 2.85 2.37 -17.56
C HIS A 40 3.78 3.55 -17.23
N ASN A 41 3.81 4.00 -15.98
CA ASN A 41 4.59 5.17 -15.58
C ASN A 41 6.05 4.84 -15.16
N PHE A 42 6.41 3.56 -15.03
CA PHE A 42 7.75 3.13 -14.66
C PHE A 42 8.49 2.48 -15.84
N LYS A 43 9.75 2.90 -16.07
CA LYS A 43 10.64 2.23 -17.02
C LYS A 43 11.01 0.84 -16.51
N THR A 44 11.31 -0.06 -17.45
CA THR A 44 11.84 -1.39 -17.12
C THR A 44 13.19 -1.27 -16.39
N VAL A 45 13.47 -2.27 -15.57
CA VAL A 45 14.73 -2.44 -14.85
C VAL A 45 15.41 -3.73 -15.32
N GLU A 46 16.74 -3.70 -15.35
CA GLU A 46 17.57 -4.86 -15.71
C GLU A 46 17.93 -5.67 -14.46
N PHE A 47 17.77 -6.99 -14.55
CA PHE A 47 18.27 -7.94 -13.57
C PHE A 47 19.16 -8.99 -14.25
N ILE A 48 20.12 -9.54 -13.50
CA ILE A 48 20.96 -10.64 -13.98
C ILE A 48 20.54 -11.91 -13.26
N HIS A 49 20.07 -12.92 -14.01
CA HIS A 49 19.73 -14.24 -13.48
C HIS A 49 20.46 -15.32 -14.27
N LYS A 50 21.32 -16.10 -13.61
CA LYS A 50 22.10 -17.18 -14.26
C LYS A 50 22.83 -16.71 -15.53
N ASN A 51 23.49 -15.55 -15.45
CA ASN A 51 24.19 -14.88 -16.57
C ASN A 51 23.29 -14.40 -17.72
N ILE A 52 21.96 -14.41 -17.57
CA ILE A 52 21.01 -13.83 -18.53
C ILE A 52 20.57 -12.46 -18.02
N LYS A 53 20.63 -11.45 -18.89
CA LYS A 53 20.05 -10.12 -18.66
C LYS A 53 18.55 -10.17 -18.91
N ILE A 54 17.76 -9.80 -17.91
CA ILE A 54 16.30 -9.78 -17.97
C ILE A 54 15.85 -8.34 -17.75
N ASN A 55 15.12 -7.78 -18.72
CA ASN A 55 14.46 -6.48 -18.57
C ASN A 55 12.99 -6.70 -18.22
N THR A 56 12.54 -6.15 -17.10
CA THR A 56 11.16 -6.33 -16.64
C THR A 56 10.66 -5.09 -15.90
N SER A 57 9.35 -4.97 -15.73
CA SER A 57 8.79 -3.88 -14.91
C SER A 57 9.30 -4.00 -13.46
N PRO A 58 9.70 -2.90 -12.82
CA PRO A 58 10.06 -2.89 -11.40
C PRO A 58 8.84 -3.06 -10.49
N ILE A 59 7.63 -2.93 -11.04
CA ILE A 59 6.37 -3.17 -10.33
C ILE A 59 6.06 -4.66 -10.35
N LYS A 60 5.86 -5.25 -9.18
CA LYS A 60 5.43 -6.65 -9.03
C LYS A 60 4.19 -6.73 -8.16
N PHE A 61 3.37 -7.75 -8.43
CA PHE A 61 2.13 -8.04 -7.72
C PHE A 61 2.28 -9.31 -6.92
N GLU A 62 1.55 -9.43 -5.81
CA GLU A 62 1.53 -10.64 -4.98
C GLU A 62 2.96 -11.12 -4.62
N TYR A 63 3.85 -10.15 -4.39
CA TYR A 63 5.28 -10.42 -4.36
C TYR A 63 5.67 -11.04 -3.03
N PRO A 64 6.34 -12.21 -3.03
CA PRO A 64 6.77 -12.84 -1.79
C PRO A 64 7.90 -12.01 -1.16
N SER A 65 7.72 -11.60 0.09
CA SER A 65 8.82 -11.06 0.88
C SER A 65 9.55 -12.20 1.58
N SER A 66 10.86 -12.34 1.33
CA SER A 66 11.71 -13.28 2.07
C SER A 66 11.97 -12.83 3.52
N PHE A 67 11.62 -11.60 3.87
CA PHE A 67 12.01 -10.97 5.14
C PHE A 67 10.90 -10.99 6.19
N ALA A 68 9.64 -10.85 5.77
CA ALA A 68 8.48 -10.92 6.67
C ALA A 68 7.83 -12.30 6.56
N SER A 69 8.42 -13.34 7.17
CA SER A 69 7.77 -14.64 7.42
C SER A 69 6.92 -15.21 6.26
N LYS A 70 7.43 -15.18 5.01
CA LYS A 70 6.72 -15.63 3.79
C LYS A 70 5.41 -14.89 3.45
N GLN A 71 5.17 -13.71 4.01
CA GLN A 71 4.01 -12.89 3.66
C GLN A 71 4.19 -12.26 2.28
N ARG A 72 3.08 -12.12 1.57
CA ARG A 72 3.02 -11.46 0.26
C ARG A 72 2.60 -10.01 0.43
N HIS A 73 3.10 -9.17 -0.46
CA HIS A 73 2.70 -7.79 -0.62
C HIS A 73 1.85 -7.63 -1.88
N ASP A 74 0.77 -6.86 -1.82
CA ASP A 74 -0.15 -6.71 -2.95
C ASP A 74 0.55 -6.10 -4.17
N ILE A 75 1.29 -5.01 -3.97
CA ILE A 75 2.12 -4.37 -5.00
C ILE A 75 3.46 -3.96 -4.38
N VAL A 76 4.56 -4.20 -5.08
CA VAL A 76 5.89 -3.72 -4.67
C VAL A 76 6.61 -3.01 -5.81
N LEU A 77 7.46 -2.04 -5.45
CA LEU A 77 8.47 -1.46 -6.30
C LEU A 77 9.85 -2.01 -5.92
N LEU A 78 10.46 -2.76 -6.84
CA LEU A 78 11.79 -3.32 -6.66
C LEU A 78 12.88 -2.25 -6.80
N LYS A 79 13.96 -2.36 -6.02
CA LYS A 79 15.16 -1.52 -6.20
C LYS A 79 15.84 -1.88 -7.52
N ALA A 80 16.17 -0.85 -8.32
CA ALA A 80 17.07 -1.01 -9.47
C ALA A 80 18.45 -1.45 -8.95
N ASN A 81 19.09 -2.41 -9.61
CA ASN A 81 20.37 -3.02 -9.23
C ASN A 81 20.34 -4.09 -8.12
N ALA A 82 19.29 -4.90 -8.05
CA ALA A 82 19.35 -6.10 -7.24
C ALA A 82 20.18 -7.18 -7.97
N SER A 83 21.46 -7.28 -7.66
CA SER A 83 22.37 -8.37 -8.08
C SER A 83 22.03 -9.71 -7.40
N LYS A 84 20.76 -9.91 -7.04
CA LYS A 84 20.24 -11.01 -6.23
C LYS A 84 19.31 -11.87 -7.09
N ASN A 85 18.99 -13.06 -6.57
CA ASN A 85 17.99 -13.95 -7.14
C ASN A 85 16.67 -13.19 -7.43
N ILE A 86 16.09 -13.35 -8.63
CA ILE A 86 14.85 -12.68 -9.07
C ILE A 86 13.66 -12.90 -8.11
N TYR A 87 13.71 -13.97 -7.33
CA TYR A 87 12.69 -14.33 -6.35
C TYR A 87 12.88 -13.66 -4.97
N ASN A 88 14.00 -12.97 -4.73
CA ASN A 88 14.35 -12.30 -3.48
C ASN A 88 15.03 -10.94 -3.76
N LEU A 89 14.36 -10.09 -4.51
CA LEU A 89 14.88 -8.76 -4.85
C LEU A 89 14.52 -7.76 -3.74
N ASP A 90 15.41 -6.79 -3.52
CA ASP A 90 15.20 -5.80 -2.48
C ASP A 90 14.02 -4.87 -2.85
N ILE A 91 13.11 -4.67 -1.91
CA ILE A 91 11.90 -3.87 -2.09
C ILE A 91 12.17 -2.45 -1.56
N SER A 92 11.83 -1.45 -2.38
CA SER A 92 11.92 -0.03 -1.99
C SER A 92 10.59 0.49 -1.43
N ILE A 93 9.48 0.05 -2.03
CA ILE A 93 8.13 0.44 -1.66
C ILE A 93 7.26 -0.81 -1.66
N ALA A 94 6.42 -0.98 -0.63
CA ALA A 94 5.33 -1.95 -0.65
C ALA A 94 4.00 -1.22 -0.43
N ILE A 95 2.99 -1.62 -1.19
CA ILE A 95 1.63 -1.10 -1.14
C ILE A 95 0.71 -2.27 -0.78
N GLU A 96 -0.11 -2.08 0.24
CA GLU A 96 -1.18 -2.97 0.66
C GLU A 96 -2.52 -2.27 0.45
N LEU A 97 -3.46 -2.99 -0.12
CA LEU A 97 -4.78 -2.50 -0.49
C LEU A 97 -5.82 -3.36 0.20
N LYS A 98 -6.86 -2.73 0.74
CA LYS A 98 -8.06 -3.44 1.18
C LYS A 98 -9.28 -2.71 0.64
N LEU A 99 -10.32 -3.47 0.34
CA LEU A 99 -11.65 -2.95 0.01
C LEU A 99 -12.64 -3.45 1.08
N GLY A 100 -13.55 -2.59 1.52
CA GLY A 100 -14.61 -3.00 2.43
C GLY A 100 -15.83 -2.09 2.37
N SER A 101 -16.85 -2.53 3.07
CA SER A 101 -18.18 -1.92 3.13
C SER A 101 -18.84 -2.27 4.46
N LEU A 102 -20.03 -1.73 4.72
CA LEU A 102 -20.88 -2.09 5.86
C LEU A 102 -21.29 -3.56 5.81
N SER A 103 -21.44 -4.11 4.59
CA SER A 103 -21.81 -5.52 4.38
C SER A 103 -20.60 -6.46 4.41
N TYR A 104 -19.38 -5.92 4.34
CA TYR A 104 -18.16 -6.69 4.24
C TYR A 104 -16.96 -5.91 4.79
N ASP A 105 -16.71 -6.00 6.09
CA ASP A 105 -15.55 -5.38 6.70
C ASP A 105 -14.28 -6.24 6.50
N ARG A 106 -13.16 -5.57 6.27
CA ARG A 106 -11.83 -6.18 6.12
C ARG A 106 -10.84 -5.57 7.11
N CYS A 107 -11.36 -5.00 8.20
CA CYS A 107 -10.61 -4.23 9.18
C CYS A 107 -9.50 -5.06 9.82
N ALA A 108 -9.79 -6.31 10.21
CA ALA A 108 -8.79 -7.20 10.81
C ALA A 108 -7.60 -7.45 9.87
N LYS A 109 -7.86 -7.75 8.60
CA LYS A 109 -6.80 -7.96 7.60
C LYS A 109 -6.03 -6.69 7.30
N PHE A 110 -6.69 -5.54 7.28
CA PHE A 110 -6.02 -4.26 7.11
C PHE A 110 -5.08 -3.93 8.29
N LYS A 111 -5.47 -4.26 9.53
CA LYS A 111 -4.58 -4.14 10.70
C LYS A 111 -3.32 -5.01 10.54
N GLU A 112 -3.49 -6.25 10.07
CA GLU A 112 -2.38 -7.16 9.80
C GLU A 112 -1.43 -6.58 8.74
N ASP A 113 -1.96 -5.99 7.67
CA ASP A 113 -1.15 -5.34 6.64
C ASP A 113 -0.37 -4.15 7.17
N VAL A 114 -0.99 -3.31 8.01
CA VAL A 114 -0.30 -2.19 8.68
C VAL A 114 0.84 -2.71 9.56
N LEU A 115 0.59 -3.72 10.38
CA LEU A 115 1.61 -4.33 11.24
C LEU A 115 2.73 -5.00 10.43
N LYS A 116 2.39 -5.65 9.31
CA LYS A 116 3.33 -6.24 8.34
C LYS A 116 4.29 -5.18 7.78
N LEU A 117 3.78 -4.02 7.38
CA LEU A 117 4.61 -2.92 6.87
C LEU A 117 5.49 -2.29 7.95
N ILE A 118 4.98 -2.17 9.18
CA ILE A 118 5.73 -1.63 10.32
C ILE A 118 6.85 -2.58 10.75
N GLY A 119 6.55 -3.87 10.92
CA GLY A 119 7.50 -4.86 11.43
C GLY A 119 8.47 -5.40 10.38
N GLY A 120 8.07 -5.39 9.10
CA GLY A 120 8.79 -6.07 8.02
C GLY A 120 10.06 -5.38 7.53
N TYR A 121 10.28 -4.10 7.86
CA TYR A 121 11.36 -3.33 7.26
C TYR A 121 12.15 -2.52 8.31
N SER A 122 13.22 -3.12 8.81
CA SER A 122 14.26 -2.45 9.63
C SER A 122 15.19 -1.54 8.82
N ASN A 123 14.94 -1.39 7.51
CA ASN A 123 15.78 -0.62 6.60
C ASN A 123 15.31 0.84 6.54
N LYS A 124 16.22 1.79 6.78
CA LYS A 124 15.92 3.25 6.86
C LYS A 124 15.37 3.85 5.54
N GLU A 125 15.43 3.13 4.43
CA GLU A 125 15.02 3.62 3.10
C GLU A 125 13.67 3.07 2.60
N PHE A 126 13.03 2.16 3.35
CA PHE A 126 11.79 1.53 2.91
C PHE A 126 10.57 2.43 3.12
N THR A 127 9.66 2.47 2.15
CA THR A 127 8.36 3.16 2.28
C THR A 127 7.21 2.15 2.22
N GLY A 128 6.43 2.08 3.29
CA GLY A 128 5.22 1.27 3.35
C GLY A 128 3.99 2.12 3.08
N ILE A 129 3.03 1.61 2.32
CA ILE A 129 1.77 2.30 2.03
C ILE A 129 0.63 1.30 2.26
N ALA A 130 -0.26 1.56 3.21
CA ALA A 130 -1.48 0.78 3.43
C ALA A 130 -2.69 1.66 3.13
N ILE A 131 -3.57 1.21 2.25
CA ILE A 131 -4.77 1.94 1.86
C ILE A 131 -6.00 1.06 2.04
N TYR A 132 -6.96 1.52 2.83
CA TYR A 132 -8.26 0.89 2.96
C TYR A 132 -9.31 1.73 2.25
N PHE A 133 -9.81 1.22 1.13
CA PHE A 133 -10.94 1.80 0.41
C PHE A 133 -12.24 1.31 1.06
N TYR A 134 -13.04 2.22 1.59
CA TYR A 134 -14.30 1.92 2.26
C TYR A 134 -15.46 2.53 1.48
N GLN A 135 -16.38 1.69 0.99
CA GLN A 135 -17.33 2.07 -0.05
C GLN A 135 -18.52 2.88 0.47
N ASP A 136 -18.92 2.66 1.73
CA ASP A 136 -20.07 3.31 2.32
C ASP A 136 -19.70 4.59 3.07
N ASN A 137 -20.69 5.46 3.26
CA ASN A 137 -20.56 6.59 4.16
C ASN A 137 -20.60 6.07 5.60
N ILE A 138 -19.64 6.50 6.41
CA ILE A 138 -19.46 6.05 7.77
C ILE A 138 -18.87 7.18 8.61
N ASP A 139 -19.20 7.24 9.90
CA ASP A 139 -18.62 8.21 10.81
C ASP A 139 -17.13 7.91 11.03
N ALA A 140 -16.27 8.92 10.88
CA ALA A 140 -14.84 8.82 11.11
C ALA A 140 -14.48 8.27 12.51
N LYS A 141 -15.34 8.50 13.52
CA LYS A 141 -15.16 7.98 14.87
C LYS A 141 -15.20 6.45 14.93
N LEU A 142 -16.00 5.80 14.08
CA LEU A 142 -16.07 4.34 14.04
C LEU A 142 -14.74 3.74 13.60
N PHE A 143 -14.05 4.35 12.64
CA PHE A 143 -12.69 3.90 12.27
C PHE A 143 -11.70 4.04 13.43
N GLN A 144 -11.80 5.12 14.21
CA GLN A 144 -10.95 5.28 15.39
C GLN A 144 -11.16 4.14 16.40
N GLU A 145 -12.41 3.69 16.59
CA GLU A 145 -12.73 2.53 17.42
C GLU A 145 -12.20 1.24 16.80
N TRP A 146 -12.42 1.02 15.51
CA TRP A 146 -12.01 -0.20 14.82
C TRP A 146 -10.50 -0.39 14.84
N PHE A 147 -9.72 0.68 14.73
CA PHE A 147 -8.25 0.63 14.65
C PHE A 147 -7.54 1.01 15.95
N ASN A 148 -8.26 1.21 17.06
CA ASN A 148 -7.71 1.71 18.33
C ASN A 148 -6.52 0.92 18.89
N GLU A 149 -6.43 -0.38 18.58
CA GLU A 149 -5.34 -1.28 19.00
C GLU A 149 -4.06 -1.11 18.17
N THR A 150 -4.18 -0.57 16.95
CA THR A 150 -3.09 -0.49 15.96
C THR A 150 -2.66 0.95 15.68
N ILE A 151 -3.61 1.89 15.67
CA ILE A 151 -3.41 3.29 15.30
C ILE A 151 -3.85 4.16 16.48
N GLU A 152 -2.99 5.10 16.89
CA GLU A 152 -3.29 5.98 18.02
C GLU A 152 -4.35 7.01 17.65
N ASN A 153 -4.18 7.62 16.48
CA ASN A 153 -5.03 8.70 16.00
C ASN A 153 -4.98 8.81 14.47
N PHE A 154 -6.10 9.25 13.91
CA PHE A 154 -6.21 9.68 12.52
C PHE A 154 -6.37 11.20 12.43
N ASP A 155 -5.77 11.79 11.40
CA ASP A 155 -6.14 13.11 10.91
C ASP A 155 -7.16 12.97 9.78
N ILE A 156 -8.16 13.86 9.77
CA ILE A 156 -9.06 14.02 8.61
C ILE A 156 -8.38 14.94 7.60
N ILE A 157 -8.23 14.44 6.37
CA ILE A 157 -7.73 15.19 5.22
C ILE A 157 -8.93 15.58 4.35
N ASN A 158 -9.19 16.89 4.26
CA ASN A 158 -10.26 17.46 3.46
C ASN A 158 -9.84 17.67 1.99
N SER A 159 -9.16 16.68 1.40
CA SER A 159 -8.77 16.69 -0.01
C SER A 159 -8.79 15.26 -0.55
N ASN A 160 -9.20 15.07 -1.80
CA ASN A 160 -9.17 13.76 -2.50
C ASN A 160 -7.75 13.38 -2.95
N GLN A 161 -6.75 13.75 -2.16
CA GLN A 161 -5.34 13.57 -2.44
C GLN A 161 -4.60 13.29 -1.14
N ILE A 162 -3.62 12.40 -1.23
CA ILE A 162 -2.71 12.05 -0.15
C ILE A 162 -1.30 12.55 -0.44
N ILE A 163 -0.53 12.73 0.63
CA ILE A 163 0.91 12.97 0.59
C ILE A 163 1.61 11.77 1.22
N ILE A 164 2.52 11.16 0.47
CA ILE A 164 3.29 9.99 0.91
C ILE A 164 4.64 10.44 1.43
N GLU A 165 4.90 10.13 2.70
CA GLU A 165 6.17 10.38 3.34
C GLU A 165 7.14 9.24 3.03
N GLN A 166 8.31 9.57 2.47
CA GLN A 166 9.36 8.59 2.20
C GLN A 166 9.92 8.01 3.50
N SER A 167 10.43 6.79 3.42
CA SER A 167 11.09 6.10 4.54
C SER A 167 10.19 5.90 5.77
N LYS A 168 8.87 5.87 5.58
CA LYS A 168 7.86 5.69 6.61
C LYS A 168 6.76 4.74 6.14
N VAL A 169 5.99 4.24 7.11
CA VAL A 169 4.68 3.63 6.83
C VAL A 169 3.66 4.75 6.75
N ASN A 170 2.88 4.75 5.67
CA ASN A 170 1.80 5.67 5.41
C ASN A 170 0.51 4.85 5.40
N THR A 171 -0.45 5.17 6.27
CA THR A 171 -1.73 4.46 6.34
C THR A 171 -2.88 5.41 6.09
N PHE A 172 -3.73 5.04 5.14
CA PHE A 172 -4.88 5.81 4.73
C PHE A 172 -6.15 4.97 4.77
N ILE A 173 -7.26 5.59 5.18
CA ILE A 173 -8.60 5.09 4.96
C ILE A 173 -9.28 6.09 4.03
N ILE A 174 -9.75 5.61 2.89
CA ILE A 174 -10.38 6.41 1.84
C ILE A 174 -11.87 6.11 1.85
N THR A 175 -12.68 7.13 2.08
CA THR A 175 -14.14 7.05 1.98
C THR A 175 -14.63 7.95 0.84
N PRO A 176 -15.92 7.91 0.49
CA PRO A 176 -16.48 8.85 -0.49
C PRO A 176 -16.43 10.31 -0.01
N GLU A 177 -16.45 10.54 1.30
CA GLU A 177 -16.59 11.88 1.88
C GLU A 177 -15.26 12.47 2.40
N TYR A 178 -14.33 11.63 2.85
CA TYR A 178 -13.11 12.07 3.49
C TYR A 178 -11.99 11.04 3.42
N ILE A 179 -10.78 11.49 3.73
CA ILE A 179 -9.62 10.62 3.89
C ILE A 179 -9.15 10.70 5.34
N LEU A 180 -8.89 9.55 5.97
CA LEU A 180 -8.21 9.48 7.25
C LEU A 180 -6.75 9.09 7.04
N LYS A 181 -5.82 9.84 7.61
CA LYS A 181 -4.38 9.50 7.63
C LYS A 181 -3.96 9.15 9.05
N ALA A 182 -3.35 7.98 9.24
CA ALA A 182 -2.76 7.62 10.53
C ALA A 182 -1.56 8.52 10.84
N LYS A 183 -1.50 9.05 12.07
CA LYS A 183 -0.36 9.85 12.53
C LYS A 183 0.67 9.03 13.30
N ASN A 184 0.19 8.21 14.23
CA ASN A 184 1.01 7.38 15.09
C ASN A 184 0.44 5.98 15.21
N TYR A 185 1.32 5.03 15.47
CA TYR A 185 0.99 3.60 15.54
C TYR A 185 1.23 3.07 16.95
N ARG A 186 0.27 2.31 17.47
CA ARG A 186 0.40 1.60 18.75
C ARG A 186 1.19 0.32 18.55
N VAL A 187 2.48 0.42 18.27
CA VAL A 187 3.29 -0.78 18.08
C VAL A 187 3.67 -1.33 19.45
N ARG A 188 2.96 -2.36 19.92
CA ARG A 188 3.53 -3.30 20.88
C ARG A 188 4.35 -4.31 20.09
N ILE A 189 5.65 -4.07 19.94
CA ILE A 189 6.56 -5.10 19.44
C ILE A 189 6.55 -6.20 20.50
N LYS A 190 5.82 -7.29 20.26
CA LYS A 190 6.14 -8.56 20.91
C LYS A 190 7.43 -9.05 20.25
N ILE A 191 8.56 -8.72 20.89
CA ILE A 191 9.85 -9.36 20.64
C ILE A 191 9.72 -10.83 21.04
#